data_AF-A0A7C2K050-F1
#
_entry.id   AF-A0A7C2K050-F1
#
_cell.length_a   1.000
_cell.length_b   1.000
_cell.length_c   1.000
_cell.angle_alpha   90.00
_cell.angle_beta   90.00
_cell.angle_gamma   90.00
#
_symmetry.space_group_name_H-M   'P 1'
#
loop_
_entity.id
_entity.type
_entity.pdbx_description
1 polymer ?
#
loop_
_entity_poly.entity_id
_entity_poly.type
_entity_poly.pdbx_seq_one_letter_code
_entity_poly.pdbx_strand_id
1 'polypeptide(L)' 'VDAGVGTASDVAFAMELGCDGVLLNTGIASARDPLTMAHAMKHACWAGREAFTAGRIPRKLYATASSPETGLIAPAVR' A
#
# COMPACT_ATOMS: atom_id res chain seq x y z
N VAL A 1 9.65 -11.80 5.80
CA VAL A 1 9.51 -11.00 7.04
C VAL A 1 8.82 -11.86 8.09
N ASP A 2 9.32 -11.85 9.32
CA ASP A 2 8.71 -12.57 10.45
C ASP A 2 8.65 -11.63 11.66
N ALA A 3 7.50 -11.67 12.36
CA ALA A 3 7.07 -10.78 13.44
C ALA A 3 6.82 -9.30 13.06
N GLY A 4 5.85 -8.67 13.75
CA GLY A 4 5.57 -7.22 13.67
C GLY A 4 4.51 -6.78 12.64
N VAL A 5 3.92 -7.70 11.88
CA VAL A 5 2.84 -7.42 10.93
C VAL A 5 1.52 -7.25 11.68
N GLY A 6 1.01 -6.02 11.72
CA GLY A 6 -0.23 -5.68 12.42
C GLY A 6 -1.44 -5.66 11.51
N THR A 7 -1.28 -5.29 10.23
CA THR A 7 -2.37 -5.17 9.27
C THR A 7 -1.94 -5.45 7.83
N ALA A 8 -2.90 -5.44 6.90
CA ALA A 8 -2.71 -5.74 5.49
C ALA A 8 -1.67 -4.83 4.81
N SER A 9 -1.58 -3.55 5.18
CA SER A 9 -0.58 -2.63 4.60
C SER A 9 0.86 -3.06 4.88
N ASP A 10 1.13 -3.67 6.04
CA ASP A 10 2.47 -4.14 6.41
C ASP A 10 2.89 -5.33 5.53
N VAL A 11 1.94 -6.23 5.25
CA VAL A 11 2.14 -7.36 4.33
C VAL A 11 2.41 -6.84 2.92
N ALA A 12 1.57 -5.94 2.42
CA ALA A 12 1.75 -5.35 1.08
C ALA A 12 3.12 -4.68 0.96
N PHE A 13 3.51 -3.89 1.96
CA PHE A 13 4.80 -3.22 1.98
C PHE A 13 5.98 -4.20 2.01
N ALA A 14 5.92 -5.25 2.83
CA ALA A 14 6.96 -6.28 2.85
C ALA A 14 7.12 -6.96 1.48
N MET A 15 6.01 -7.27 0.81
CA MET A 15 6.05 -7.89 -0.52
C MET A 15 6.52 -6.90 -1.60
N GLU A 16 6.15 -5.61 -1.52
CA GLU A 16 6.67 -4.56 -2.40
C GLU A 16 8.20 -4.39 -2.31
N LEU A 17 8.79 -4.68 -1.14
CA LEU A 17 10.24 -4.66 -0.94
C LEU A 17 10.96 -5.88 -1.55
N GLY A 18 10.21 -6.84 -2.13
CA GLY A 18 10.77 -8.03 -2.77
C GLY A 18 10.92 -9.23 -1.84
N CYS A 19 10.20 -9.27 -0.71
CA CYS A 19 10.17 -10.47 0.11
C CYS A 19 9.52 -11.64 -0.62
N ASP A 20 10.02 -12.86 -0.39
CA ASP A 20 9.42 -14.08 -0.92
C ASP A 20 8.13 -14.47 -0.20
N GLY A 21 7.99 -14.04 1.06
CA GLY A 21 6.80 -14.28 1.85
C GLY A 21 6.80 -13.58 3.19
N VAL A 22 5.65 -13.65 3.84
CA VAL A 22 5.39 -13.09 5.16
C VAL A 22 4.79 -14.17 6.05
N LEU A 23 5.41 -14.40 7.21
CA LEU A 23 4.86 -15.26 8.25
C LEU A 23 4.05 -14.40 9.24
N LEU A 24 2.85 -14.85 9.57
CA LEU A 24 1.87 -14.05 10.31
C LEU A 24 1.03 -14.92 11.26
N ASN A 25 0.76 -14.38 12.45
CA ASN A 25 -0.06 -15.01 13.48
C ASN A 25 -0.92 -13.96 14.22
N THR A 26 -0.34 -13.21 15.15
CA THR A 26 -1.04 -12.27 16.04
C THR A 26 -1.89 -11.25 15.29
N GLY A 27 -1.42 -10.73 14.15
CA GLY A 27 -2.18 -9.78 13.33
C GLY A 27 -3.52 -10.31 12.81
N ILE A 28 -3.65 -11.62 12.57
CA ILE A 28 -4.92 -12.28 12.25
C ILE A 28 -5.63 -12.72 13.53
N ALA A 29 -4.93 -13.45 14.40
CA ALA A 29 -5.53 -14.12 15.56
C ALA A 29 -6.12 -13.14 16.59
N SER A 30 -5.55 -11.93 16.70
CA SER A 30 -6.02 -10.89 17.62
C SER A 30 -6.93 -9.85 16.95
N ALA A 31 -7.28 -10.02 15.67
CA ALA A 31 -8.21 -9.12 14.99
C ALA A 31 -9.63 -9.29 15.54
N ARG A 32 -10.43 -8.21 15.50
CA ARG A 32 -11.86 -8.27 15.85
C ARG A 32 -12.63 -9.27 14.99
N ASP A 33 -12.28 -9.34 13.71
CA ASP A 33 -12.77 -10.35 12.76
C ASP A 33 -11.56 -11.03 12.09
N PRO A 34 -11.12 -12.18 12.62
CA PRO A 34 -9.96 -12.90 12.11
C PRO A 34 -10.14 -13.42 10.68
N LEU A 35 -11.36 -13.83 10.29
CA LEU A 35 -11.61 -14.34 8.95
C LEU A 35 -11.44 -13.24 7.91
N THR A 36 -12.11 -12.10 8.13
CA THR A 36 -11.98 -10.94 7.24
C THR A 36 -10.53 -10.44 7.20
N MET A 37 -9.82 -10.43 8.34
CA MET A 37 -8.41 -10.04 8.37
C MET A 37 -7.53 -11.02 7.59
N ALA A 38 -7.77 -12.33 7.68
CA ALA A 38 -7.03 -13.32 6.89
C ALA A 38 -7.21 -13.10 5.38
N HIS A 39 -8.43 -12.80 4.94
CA HIS A 39 -8.69 -12.42 3.55
C HIS A 39 -7.94 -11.15 3.14
N ALA A 40 -7.96 -10.11 3.98
CA ALA A 40 -7.23 -8.87 3.73
C ALA A 40 -5.71 -9.09 3.60
N MET A 41 -5.10 -9.85 4.52
CA MET A 41 -3.68 -10.18 4.50
C MET A 41 -3.29 -10.97 3.24
N LYS A 42 -4.14 -11.92 2.81
CA LYS A 42 -3.96 -12.67 1.57
C LYS A 42 -3.96 -11.77 0.34
N HIS A 43 -4.92 -10.86 0.23
CA HIS A 43 -4.99 -9.91 -0.88
C HIS A 43 -3.78 -8.96 -0.89
N ALA A 44 -3.36 -8.48 0.28
CA ALA A 44 -2.17 -7.65 0.40
C ALA A 44 -0.89 -8.37 -0.06
N CYS A 45 -0.74 -9.65 0.25
CA CYS A 45 0.39 -10.44 -0.21
C CYS A 45 0.48 -10.48 -1.74
N TRP A 46 -0.64 -10.75 -2.41
CA TRP A 46 -0.72 -10.78 -3.86
C TRP A 46 -0.51 -9.39 -4.47
N ALA A 47 -1.22 -8.37 -3.98
CA ALA A 47 -1.09 -7.01 -4.46
C ALA A 47 0.36 -6.47 -4.33
N GLY A 48 1.00 -6.70 -3.19
CA GLY A 48 2.39 -6.28 -2.98
C GLY A 48 3.38 -7.03 -3.88
N ARG A 49 3.18 -8.34 -4.10
CA ARG A 49 4.03 -9.12 -5.00
C ARG A 49 3.86 -8.67 -6.45
N GLU A 50 2.63 -8.44 -6.89
CA GLU A 50 2.33 -7.89 -8.21
C GLU A 50 2.99 -6.51 -8.38
N ALA A 51 2.87 -5.62 -7.39
CA ALA A 51 3.50 -4.30 -7.40
C ALA A 51 5.03 -4.37 -7.48
N PHE A 52 5.67 -5.31 -6.78
CA PHE A 52 7.12 -5.55 -6.89
C PHE A 52 7.49 -5.96 -8.32
N THR A 53 6.77 -6.92 -8.91
CA THR A 53 7.06 -7.40 -10.27
C THR A 53 6.71 -6.40 -11.37
N ALA A 54 5.71 -5.54 -11.15
CA ALA A 54 5.29 -4.53 -12.10
C ALA A 54 6.27 -3.35 -12.19
N GLY A 55 7.08 -3.12 -11.14
CA GLY A 55 7.98 -1.99 -11.06
C GLY A 55 7.25 -0.68 -10.80
N ARG A 56 7.07 -0.33 -9.52
CA ARG A 56 6.43 0.93 -9.12
C ARG A 56 7.15 2.16 -9.68
N ILE A 57 6.39 3.23 -9.91
CA ILE A 57 6.96 4.53 -10.29
C ILE A 57 7.99 5.02 -9.24
N PRO A 58 9.02 5.79 -9.66
CA PRO A 58 9.97 6.38 -8.72
C PRO A 58 9.27 7.29 -7.71
N ARG A 59 9.67 7.18 -6.43
CA ARG A 59 9.23 8.13 -5.41
C ARG A 59 9.90 9.48 -5.66
N LYS A 60 9.12 10.51 -5.98
CA LYS A 60 9.61 11.90 -5.97
C LYS A 60 9.66 12.39 -4.52
N LEU A 61 10.80 12.92 -4.08
CA LEU A 61 10.96 13.53 -2.76
C LEU A 61 10.19 14.85 -2.63
N TYR A 62 9.93 15.51 -3.77
CA TYR A 62 9.21 16.77 -3.85
C TYR A 62 7.95 16.57 -4.69
N ALA A 63 6.79 16.86 -4.09
CA ALA A 63 5.53 16.86 -4.80
C ALA A 63 5.49 18.08 -5.74
N THR A 64 5.77 17.86 -7.02
CA THR A 64 5.31 18.78 -8.05
C THR A 64 3.82 18.53 -8.21
N ALA A 65 2.97 19.55 -8.04
CA ALA A 65 1.53 19.41 -8.25
C ALA A 65 1.30 18.75 -9.62
N SER A 66 0.60 17.61 -9.64
CA SER A 66 0.28 16.90 -10.88
C SER A 66 -0.73 17.65 -11.74
N SER A 67 -1.35 18.69 -11.17
CA SER A 67 -2.22 19.65 -11.83
C SER A 67 -1.43 20.96 -11.99
N PRO A 68 -0.96 21.29 -13.20
CA PRO A 68 -0.46 22.62 -13.48
C PRO A 68 -1.56 23.65 -13.19
N GLU A 69 -1.25 24.75 -12.51
CA GLU A 69 -2.19 25.88 -12.38
C GLU A 69 -2.44 26.60 -13.73
N THR A 70 -1.71 26.21 -14.79
CA THR A 70 -1.94 26.68 -16.16
C THR A 70 -3.26 26.14 -16.68
N GLY A 71 -4.33 26.91 -16.48
CA GLY A 71 -5.68 26.58 -16.90
C GLY A 71 -6.78 27.04 -15.94
N LEU A 72 -6.45 27.55 -14.74
CA LEU A 72 -7.48 28.17 -13.90
C LEU A 72 -7.98 29.46 -14.56
N ILE A 73 -9.21 29.40 -15.08
CA ILE A 73 -9.99 30.59 -15.42
C ILE A 73 -10.33 31.27 -14.09
N ALA A 74 -9.63 32.34 -13.76
CA ALA A 74 -10.03 33.18 -12.63
C ALA A 74 -11.46 33.70 -12.89
N PRO A 75 -12.37 33.64 -11.89
CA PRO A 75 -13.68 34.25 -12.06
C PRO A 75 -13.48 35.75 -12.30
N ALA A 76 -14.09 36.26 -13.38
CA ALA A 76 -14.07 37.68 -13.69
C ALA A 76 -14.56 38.44 -12.46
N VAL A 77 -13.69 39.30 -11.93
CA VAL A 77 -14.01 40.22 -10.84
C VAL A 77 -15.22 41.04 -11.28
N ARG A 78 -16.31 40.95 -10.51
CA ARG A 78 -17.42 41.90 -10.56
C ARG A 78 -17.21 42.91 -9.44
#